data_AF-A0A8J6VF42-F1
#
_entry.id   AF-A0A8J6VF42-F1
#
_cell.length_a   1.000
_cell.length_b   1.000
_cell.length_c   1.000
_cell.angle_alpha   90.00
_cell.angle_beta   90.00
_cell.angle_gamma   90.00
#
_symmetry.space_group_name_H-M   'P 1'
#
loop_
_entity.id
_entity.type
_entity.pdbx_description
1 polymer ?
#
loop_
_entity_poly.entity_id
_entity_poly.type
_entity_poly.pdbx_seq_one_letter_code
_entity_poly.pdbx_strand_id
1 'polypeptide(L)'
;MNCLELEQEIGKMAAAMMTRNSQIGEDLIANLKTQMTLEDVAGVMLVSIERLMWFDTESVIWTIKHLIPSDVMQQIRRITSVAVCKQLIGKGFIPGKDFSVSATGKLLLNQNAKTAILPLATIE
;
A
#
# COMPACT_ATOMS: atom_id res chain seq x y z
N MET A 1 -12.21 -7.96 -15.53
CA MET A 1 -12.87 -8.17 -14.23
C MET A 1 -13.89 -7.06 -14.04
N ASN A 2 -15.12 -7.41 -13.64
CA ASN A 2 -16.15 -6.43 -13.29
C ASN A 2 -16.04 -6.01 -11.81
N CYS A 3 -16.86 -5.04 -11.38
CA CYS A 3 -16.81 -4.50 -10.01
C CYS A 3 -17.10 -5.56 -8.93
N LEU A 4 -18.06 -6.45 -9.16
CA LEU A 4 -18.42 -7.49 -8.20
C LEU A 4 -17.29 -8.51 -8.03
N GLU A 5 -16.69 -8.95 -9.14
CA GLU A 5 -15.54 -9.85 -9.12
C GLU A 5 -14.34 -9.21 -8.38
N LEU A 6 -14.10 -7.90 -8.60
CA LEU A 6 -13.06 -7.17 -7.89
C LEU A 6 -13.29 -7.15 -6.37
N GLU A 7 -14.51 -6.85 -5.93
CA GLU A 7 -14.86 -6.87 -4.50
C GLU A 7 -14.70 -8.28 -3.88
N GLN A 8 -15.01 -9.33 -4.65
CA GLN A 8 -14.78 -10.70 -4.21
C GLN A 8 -13.29 -11.00 -4.03
N GLU A 9 -12.44 -10.58 -4.97
CA GLU A 9 -10.99 -10.76 -4.85
C GLU A 9 -10.40 -9.98 -3.67
N ILE A 10 -10.87 -8.76 -3.43
CA ILE A 10 -10.49 -7.98 -2.23
C ILE A 10 -10.91 -8.72 -0.95
N GLY A 11 -12.13 -9.26 -0.92
CA GLY A 11 -12.62 -10.05 0.22
C GLY A 11 -11.80 -11.30 0.48
N LYS A 12 -11.47 -12.08 -0.56
CA LYS A 12 -10.61 -13.27 -0.47
C LYS A 12 -9.21 -12.91 0.04
N MET A 13 -8.63 -11.83 -0.49
CA MET A 13 -7.30 -11.40 -0.12
C MET A 13 -7.23 -10.93 1.34
N ALA A 14 -8.21 -10.13 1.79
CA ALA A 14 -8.31 -9.73 3.19
C ALA A 14 -8.45 -10.95 4.13
N ALA A 15 -9.28 -11.93 3.77
CA ALA A 15 -9.41 -13.16 4.54
C ALA A 15 -8.09 -13.97 4.57
N ALA A 16 -7.39 -14.07 3.43
CA ALA A 16 -6.09 -14.76 3.37
C ALA A 16 -5.04 -14.08 4.26
N MET A 17 -4.96 -12.75 4.26
CA MET A 17 -4.10 -11.98 5.16
C MET A 17 -4.38 -12.27 6.64
N MET A 18 -5.66 -12.38 7.04
CA MET A 18 -6.05 -12.73 8.42
C MET A 18 -5.60 -14.12 8.85
N THR A 19 -5.49 -15.07 7.92
CA THR A 19 -5.01 -16.43 8.24
C THR A 19 -3.52 -16.46 8.58
N ARG A 20 -2.76 -15.44 8.16
CA ARG A 20 -1.30 -15.37 8.28
C ARG A 20 -0.59 -16.61 7.72
N ASN A 21 -1.18 -17.20 6.67
CA ASN A 21 -0.63 -18.31 5.93
C ASN A 21 -0.06 -17.78 4.60
N SER A 22 1.27 -17.80 4.45
CA SER A 22 1.94 -17.25 3.27
C SER A 22 1.58 -18.02 2.01
N GLN A 23 1.45 -19.35 2.08
CA GLN A 23 1.11 -20.17 0.91
C GLN A 23 -0.24 -19.78 0.31
N ILE A 24 -1.28 -19.64 1.13
CA ILE A 24 -2.62 -19.24 0.66
C ILE A 24 -2.56 -17.87 -0.01
N GLY A 25 -1.89 -16.91 0.64
CA GLY A 25 -1.80 -15.57 0.09
C GLY A 25 -0.95 -15.49 -1.18
N GLU A 26 0.16 -16.23 -1.24
CA GLU A 26 1.03 -16.32 -2.42
C GLU A 26 0.30 -16.93 -3.62
N ASP A 27 -0.47 -18.01 -3.42
CA ASP A 27 -1.27 -18.63 -4.47
C ASP A 27 -2.34 -17.67 -5.00
N LEU A 28 -2.99 -16.91 -4.12
CA LEU A 28 -3.95 -15.89 -4.52
C LEU A 28 -3.28 -14.75 -5.30
N ILE A 29 -2.13 -14.24 -4.83
CA ILE A 29 -1.39 -13.20 -5.54
C ILE A 29 -0.93 -13.69 -6.92
N ALA A 30 -0.44 -14.93 -7.02
CA ALA A 30 -0.04 -15.53 -8.27
C ALA A 30 -1.23 -15.62 -9.24
N ASN A 31 -2.38 -16.09 -8.76
CA ASN A 31 -3.62 -16.13 -9.54
C ASN A 31 -4.04 -14.72 -10.01
N LEU A 32 -4.04 -13.71 -9.13
CA LEU A 32 -4.37 -12.33 -9.51
C LEU A 32 -3.44 -11.79 -10.60
N LYS A 33 -2.13 -12.05 -10.49
CA LYS A 33 -1.13 -11.65 -11.51
C LYS A 33 -1.40 -12.25 -12.90
N THR A 34 -2.15 -13.35 -13.01
CA THR A 34 -2.55 -13.92 -14.31
C THR A 34 -3.73 -13.20 -14.96
N GLN A 35 -4.49 -12.42 -14.18
CA GLN A 35 -5.78 -11.86 -14.60
C GLN A 35 -5.76 -10.33 -14.73
N MET A 36 -4.80 -9.65 -14.12
CA MET A 36 -4.73 -8.18 -14.11
C MET A 36 -3.29 -7.67 -14.10
N THR A 37 -3.13 -6.36 -14.30
CA THR A 37 -1.81 -5.74 -14.28
C THR A 37 -1.22 -5.74 -12.87
N LEU A 38 0.11 -5.63 -12.75
CA LEU A 38 0.75 -5.54 -11.44
C LEU A 38 0.29 -4.30 -10.62
N GLU A 39 -0.10 -3.23 -11.32
CA GLU A 39 -0.68 -2.03 -10.70
C GLU A 39 -2.05 -2.35 -10.09
N ASP A 40 -2.91 -3.07 -10.80
CA ASP A 40 -4.21 -3.50 -10.30
C ASP A 40 -4.07 -4.46 -9.10
N VAL A 41 -3.12 -5.41 -9.16
CA VAL A 41 -2.82 -6.29 -8.02
C VAL A 41 -2.40 -5.47 -6.80
N ALA A 42 -1.53 -4.47 -6.98
CA ALA A 42 -1.14 -3.58 -5.90
C ALA A 42 -2.33 -2.77 -5.34
N GLY A 43 -3.27 -2.38 -6.20
CA GLY A 43 -4.55 -1.78 -5.80
C GLY A 43 -5.40 -2.72 -4.92
N VAL A 44 -5.59 -3.97 -5.35
CA VAL A 44 -6.30 -5.00 -4.57
C VAL A 44 -5.64 -5.20 -3.20
N MET A 45 -4.31 -5.29 -3.15
CA MET A 45 -3.56 -5.42 -1.91
C MET A 45 -3.76 -4.22 -0.98
N LEU A 46 -3.70 -2.99 -1.52
CA LEU A 46 -3.92 -1.76 -0.74
C LEU A 46 -5.31 -1.71 -0.11
N VAL A 47 -6.36 -1.99 -0.89
CA VAL A 47 -7.75 -1.97 -0.39
C VAL A 47 -7.99 -3.10 0.61
N SER A 48 -7.40 -4.28 0.38
CA SER A 48 -7.48 -5.40 1.32
C SER A 48 -6.81 -5.08 2.65
N ILE A 49 -5.64 -4.42 2.62
CA ILE A 49 -4.94 -3.96 3.84
C ILE A 49 -5.76 -2.89 4.57
N GLU A 50 -6.31 -1.91 3.84
CA GLU A 50 -7.18 -0.87 4.43
C GLU A 50 -8.36 -1.49 5.18
N ARG A 51 -9.01 -2.50 4.56
CA ARG A 51 -10.11 -3.22 5.19
C ARG A 51 -9.71 -3.90 6.50
N LEU A 52 -8.45 -4.32 6.66
CA LEU A 52 -7.94 -4.91 7.91
C LEU A 52 -7.51 -3.90 8.96
N MET A 53 -7.14 -2.67 8.57
CA MET A 53 -6.65 -1.65 9.50
C MET A 53 -7.63 -1.37 10.65
N TRP A 54 -8.93 -1.55 10.40
CA TRP A 54 -10.00 -1.33 11.37
C TRP A 54 -10.25 -2.49 12.33
N PHE A 55 -9.80 -3.72 12.01
CA PHE A 55 -10.23 -4.93 12.73
C PHE A 55 -9.08 -5.83 13.21
N ASP A 56 -7.96 -5.86 12.50
CA ASP A 56 -6.84 -6.76 12.79
C ASP A 56 -5.50 -6.15 12.34
N THR A 57 -5.00 -5.21 13.15
CA THR A 57 -3.74 -4.52 12.90
C THR A 57 -2.53 -5.47 12.89
N GLU A 58 -2.58 -6.55 13.67
CA GLU A 58 -1.51 -7.57 13.67
C GLU A 58 -1.39 -8.27 12.32
N SER A 59 -2.52 -8.58 11.67
CA SER A 59 -2.52 -9.13 10.31
C SER A 59 -2.02 -8.13 9.27
N VAL A 60 -2.23 -6.84 9.45
CA VAL A 60 -1.62 -5.80 8.60
C VAL A 60 -0.09 -5.84 8.71
N ILE A 61 0.44 -5.82 9.95
CA ILE A 61 1.89 -5.86 10.19
C ILE A 61 2.49 -7.14 9.61
N TRP A 62 1.85 -8.29 9.86
CA TRP A 62 2.30 -9.56 9.34
C TRP A 62 2.32 -9.60 7.81
N THR A 63 1.26 -9.09 7.17
CA THR A 63 1.11 -9.03 5.72
C THR A 63 2.24 -8.24 5.07
N ILE A 64 2.51 -7.02 5.58
CA ILE A 64 3.57 -6.15 5.05
C ILE A 64 4.94 -6.83 5.14
N LYS A 65 5.17 -7.60 6.20
CA LYS A 65 6.47 -8.24 6.45
C LYS A 65 6.69 -9.55 5.69
N HIS A 66 5.64 -10.34 5.48
CA HIS A 66 5.81 -11.73 5.01
C HIS A 66 5.06 -12.06 3.72
N LEU A 67 3.99 -11.34 3.38
CA LEU A 67 3.11 -11.75 2.28
C LEU A 67 3.35 -10.99 0.99
N ILE A 68 3.66 -9.69 1.05
CA ILE A 68 3.70 -8.83 -0.15
C ILE A 68 5.01 -9.09 -0.93
N PRO A 69 4.94 -9.59 -2.18
CA PRO A 69 6.13 -9.75 -3.01
C PRO A 69 6.77 -8.40 -3.34
N SER A 70 8.08 -8.39 -3.59
CA SER A 70 8.86 -7.16 -3.78
C SER A 70 8.40 -6.31 -4.97
N ASP A 71 7.97 -6.95 -6.06
CA ASP A 71 7.45 -6.29 -7.26
C ASP A 71 6.09 -5.61 -7.01
N VAL A 72 5.19 -6.29 -6.26
CA VAL A 72 3.92 -5.71 -5.82
C VAL A 72 4.15 -4.57 -4.84
N MET A 73 5.06 -4.74 -3.88
CA MET A 73 5.46 -3.70 -2.92
C MET A 73 6.02 -2.46 -3.63
N GLN A 74 6.76 -2.64 -4.73
CA GLN A 74 7.24 -1.52 -5.55
C GLN A 74 6.09 -0.73 -6.17
N GLN A 75 5.06 -1.40 -6.70
CA GLN A 75 3.88 -0.73 -7.23
C GLN A 75 3.07 -0.03 -6.13
N ILE A 76 2.89 -0.68 -4.97
CA ILE A 76 2.28 -0.04 -3.80
C ILE A 76 2.99 1.28 -3.47
N ARG A 77 4.33 1.26 -3.35
CA ARG A 77 5.13 2.46 -3.07
C ARG A 77 4.94 3.55 -4.11
N ARG A 78 4.84 3.18 -5.40
CA ARG A 78 4.60 4.11 -6.50
C ARG A 78 3.24 4.78 -6.37
N ILE A 79 2.18 3.99 -6.19
CA ILE A 79 0.80 4.47 -6.02
C ILE A 79 0.72 5.41 -4.81
N THR A 80 1.22 4.95 -3.65
CA THR A 80 1.20 5.75 -2.41
C THR A 80 2.02 7.03 -2.55
N SER A 81 3.19 7.00 -3.21
CA SER A 81 4.00 8.21 -3.41
C SER A 81 3.28 9.27 -4.23
N VAL A 82 2.59 8.88 -5.29
CA VAL A 82 1.78 9.84 -6.09
C VAL A 82 0.69 10.47 -5.21
N ALA A 83 0.01 9.66 -4.39
CA ALA A 83 -1.02 10.16 -3.49
C ALA A 83 -0.44 11.15 -2.45
N VAL A 84 0.67 10.81 -1.81
CA VAL A 84 1.31 11.69 -0.82
C VAL A 84 1.85 12.97 -1.47
N CYS A 85 2.43 12.90 -2.66
CA CYS A 85 2.84 14.09 -3.42
C CYS A 85 1.67 15.04 -3.69
N LYS A 86 0.51 14.51 -4.09
CA LYS A 86 -0.70 15.33 -4.29
C LYS A 86 -1.15 15.99 -2.97
N GLN A 87 -1.11 15.26 -1.86
CA GLN A 87 -1.44 15.82 -0.55
C GLN A 87 -0.46 16.92 -0.12
N LEU A 88 0.83 16.74 -0.37
CA LEU A 88 1.86 17.73 -0.08
C LEU A 88 1.65 19.03 -0.86
N ILE A 89 1.38 18.92 -2.16
CA ILE A 89 1.06 20.09 -3.01
C ILE A 89 -0.18 20.80 -2.47
N GLY A 90 -1.22 20.04 -2.11
CA GLY A 90 -2.43 20.60 -1.49
C GLY A 90 -2.17 21.32 -0.16
N LYS A 91 -1.13 20.93 0.58
CA LYS A 91 -0.66 21.59 1.81
C LYS A 91 0.31 22.76 1.56
N GLY A 92 0.59 23.11 0.30
CA GLY A 92 1.47 24.22 -0.08
C GLY A 92 2.96 23.88 -0.20
N PHE A 93 3.35 22.61 -0.11
CA PHE A 93 4.74 22.19 -0.31
C PHE A 93 5.11 22.14 -1.80
N ILE A 94 6.34 22.52 -2.13
CA ILE A 94 6.80 22.67 -3.51
C ILE A 94 7.66 21.47 -3.94
N PRO A 95 7.29 20.73 -5.00
CA PRO A 95 8.14 19.68 -5.58
C PRO A 95 9.51 20.20 -6.00
N GLY A 96 10.57 19.44 -5.74
CA GLY A 96 11.96 19.82 -6.03
C GLY A 96 12.60 20.76 -5.01
N LYS A 97 11.81 21.35 -4.10
CA LYS A 97 12.29 22.17 -2.98
C LYS A 97 12.01 21.52 -1.63
N ASP A 98 10.75 21.15 -1.40
CA ASP A 98 10.29 20.58 -0.14
C ASP A 98 10.25 19.05 -0.14
N PHE A 99 10.02 18.47 -1.31
CA PHE A 99 10.04 17.02 -1.50
C PHE A 99 10.40 16.61 -2.92
N SER A 100 10.78 15.35 -3.09
CA SER A 100 10.99 14.69 -4.38
C SER A 100 10.75 13.18 -4.28
N VAL A 101 10.72 12.47 -5.41
CA VAL A 101 10.55 11.01 -5.45
C VAL A 101 11.72 10.40 -6.19
N SER A 102 12.35 9.39 -5.58
CA SER A 102 13.43 8.63 -6.23
C SER A 102 12.89 7.68 -7.30
N ALA A 103 13.79 7.14 -8.14
CA ALA A 103 13.42 6.15 -9.17
C ALA A 103 12.75 4.88 -8.63
N THR A 104 12.95 4.54 -7.34
CA THR A 104 12.34 3.37 -6.69
C THR A 104 10.99 3.68 -6.02
N GLY A 105 10.45 4.90 -6.23
CA GLY A 105 9.22 5.33 -5.57
C GLY A 105 9.41 5.65 -4.08
N LYS A 106 10.65 5.85 -3.60
CA LYS A 106 10.88 6.38 -2.25
C LYS A 106 10.66 7.89 -2.25
N LEU A 107 9.74 8.36 -1.42
CA LEU A 107 9.51 9.78 -1.15
C LEU A 107 10.65 10.36 -0.29
N LEU A 108 11.19 11.49 -0.74
CA LEU A 108 12.24 12.25 -0.08
C LEU A 108 11.63 13.57 0.40
N LEU A 109 11.74 13.86 1.70
CA LEU A 109 11.11 15.00 2.35
C LEU A 109 12.18 15.84 3.05
N ASN A 110 12.10 17.17 2.93
CA ASN A 110 12.84 18.06 3.82
C ASN A 110 12.22 18.06 5.23
N GLN A 111 12.89 18.69 6.20
CA GLN A 111 12.44 18.63 7.59
C GLN A 111 11.03 19.21 7.80
N ASN A 112 10.71 20.30 7.11
CA ASN A 112 9.40 20.94 7.23
C ASN A 112 8.28 20.03 6.69
N ALA A 113 8.50 19.40 5.54
CA ALA A 113 7.55 18.47 4.94
C ALA A 113 7.39 17.19 5.77
N LYS A 114 8.47 16.69 6.41
CA LYS A 114 8.38 15.54 7.34
C LYS A 114 7.44 15.83 8.50
N THR A 115 7.61 16.96 9.17
CA THR A 115 6.80 17.36 10.33
C THR A 115 5.31 17.52 9.97
N ALA A 116 5.01 17.92 8.74
CA ALA A 116 3.62 18.13 8.29
C ALA A 116 2.89 16.87 7.81
N ILE A 117 3.60 15.78 7.49
CA ILE A 117 3.00 14.51 7.06
C ILE A 117 2.95 13.50 8.20
N LEU A 118 3.97 13.47 9.05
CA LEU A 118 4.02 12.66 10.25
C LEU A 118 3.71 13.60 11.43
N PRO A 119 2.43 13.81 11.82
CA PRO A 119 2.20 14.31 13.15
C PRO A 119 2.88 13.30 14.07
N LEU A 120 3.84 13.77 14.86
CA LEU A 120 4.50 12.97 15.88
C LEU A 120 3.40 12.25 16.64
N ALA A 121 3.29 10.93 16.46
CA ALA A 121 2.76 10.09 17.51
C ALA A 121 3.80 10.21 18.62
N THR A 122 3.60 11.18 19.51
CA THR A 122 4.08 11.11 20.88
C THR A 122 3.46 9.85 21.47
N ILE A 123 4.17 8.75 21.30
CA ILE A 123 4.03 7.58 22.15
C ILE A 123 4.90 7.93 23.36
N GLU A 124 4.24 8.51 24.37
CA GLU A 124 4.70 8.44 25.76
C GLU A 124 4.57 7.00 26.28
#